data_AF-A0A3N5TDY4-F1
#
_entry.id   AF-A0A3N5TDY4-F1
#
_cell.length_a   1.000
_cell.length_b   1.000
_cell.length_c   1.000
_cell.angle_alpha   90.00
_cell.angle_beta   90.00
_cell.angle_gamma   90.00
#
_symmetry.space_group_name_H-M   'P 1'
#
loop_
_entity.id
_entity.type
_entity.pdbx_description
1 polymer ?
#
loop_
_entity_poly.entity_id
_entity_poly.type
_entity_poly.pdbx_seq_one_letter_code
_entity_poly.pdbx_strand_id
1 'polypeptide(L)'
;MRFTMKCHSVQKKLSAYQDEELKSQEEDRIASHLLSCQACREQYAEICRVWQTLGELEDIRPDPWFYLQLGRKIKEPRVKGLLPAFERLFQLLRAPVIVFVILVIGITVGGYLGGVLARFDLLPFQTNPASYSQEALLISIRAFDPAPPGTFAEGYLRMVSYKENESK
;
A
#
# COMPACT_ATOMS: atom_id res chain seq x y z
N MET A 1 -11.66 48.62 -0.38
CA MET A 1 -12.56 47.47 -0.60
C MET A 1 -11.80 46.18 -0.33
N ARG A 2 -12.21 45.37 0.65
CA ARG A 2 -11.60 44.06 0.95
C ARG A 2 -12.55 42.98 0.42
N PHE A 3 -12.21 42.39 -0.71
CA PHE A 3 -12.86 41.16 -1.17
C PHE A 3 -12.08 39.96 -0.63
N THR A 4 -12.84 38.94 -0.22
CA THR A 4 -12.48 37.82 0.66
C THR A 4 -11.53 36.78 0.07
N MET A 5 -10.82 37.11 -1.01
CA MET A 5 -9.68 36.35 -1.52
C MET A 5 -8.48 37.28 -1.73
N LYS A 6 -7.29 36.79 -1.36
CA LYS A 6 -6.03 37.53 -1.55
C LYS A 6 -5.69 37.54 -3.05
N CYS A 7 -5.29 38.69 -3.60
CA CYS A 7 -4.92 38.83 -5.02
C CYS A 7 -3.89 37.77 -5.45
N HIS A 8 -2.87 37.51 -4.63
CA HIS A 8 -1.87 36.48 -4.88
C HIS A 8 -2.46 35.06 -5.06
N SER A 9 -3.55 34.74 -4.34
CA SER A 9 -4.23 33.44 -4.51
C SER A 9 -5.00 33.37 -5.82
N VAL A 10 -5.57 34.48 -6.27
CA VAL A 10 -6.31 34.58 -7.53
C VAL A 10 -5.34 34.50 -8.69
N GLN A 11 -4.26 35.28 -8.65
CA GLN A 11 -3.18 35.28 -9.65
C GLN A 11 -2.65 33.88 -9.96
N LYS A 12 -2.40 33.06 -8.93
CA LYS A 12 -1.94 31.67 -9.10
C LYS A 12 -2.96 30.74 -9.76
N LYS A 13 -4.23 31.11 -9.76
CA LYS A 13 -5.34 30.30 -10.27
C LYS A 13 -5.95 30.86 -11.57
N LEU A 14 -5.41 31.96 -12.12
CA LEU A 14 -5.96 32.57 -13.34
C LEU A 14 -5.85 31.65 -14.56
N SER A 15 -4.76 30.88 -14.69
CA SER A 15 -4.61 29.89 -15.79
C SER A 15 -5.64 28.77 -15.66
N ALA A 16 -5.75 28.15 -14.48
CA ALA A 16 -6.76 27.12 -14.24
C ALA A 16 -8.21 27.64 -14.39
N TYR A 17 -8.44 28.92 -14.12
CA TYR A 17 -9.72 29.58 -14.39
C TYR A 17 -9.97 29.77 -15.90
N GLN A 18 -8.93 30.08 -16.69
CA GLN A 18 -9.03 30.16 -18.15
C GLN A 18 -9.32 28.79 -18.79
N ASP A 19 -8.75 27.73 -18.22
CA ASP A 19 -8.87 26.35 -18.73
C ASP A 19 -10.13 25.61 -18.21
N GLU A 20 -11.01 26.29 -17.45
CA GLU A 20 -12.22 25.71 -16.83
C GLU A 20 -11.94 24.50 -15.90
N GLU A 21 -10.74 24.43 -15.30
CA GLU A 21 -10.31 23.30 -14.45
C GLU A 21 -10.67 23.47 -12.96
N LEU A 22 -11.35 24.56 -12.60
CA LEU A 22 -11.69 24.86 -11.21
C LEU A 22 -13.02 24.23 -10.79
N LYS A 23 -13.15 23.96 -9.49
CA LYS A 23 -14.45 23.60 -8.90
C LYS A 23 -15.37 24.82 -8.93
N SER A 24 -16.66 24.63 -9.19
CA SER A 24 -17.67 25.70 -9.28
C SER A 24 -17.59 26.75 -8.16
N GLN A 25 -17.42 26.32 -6.91
CA GLN A 25 -17.29 27.25 -5.78
C GLN A 25 -16.04 28.15 -5.85
N GLU A 26 -14.92 27.66 -6.39
CA GLU A 26 -13.70 28.44 -6.55
C GLU A 26 -13.79 29.37 -7.75
N GLU A 27 -14.44 28.93 -8.82
CA GLU A 27 -14.73 29.72 -10.01
C GLU A 27 -15.54 30.98 -9.67
N ASP A 28 -16.65 30.84 -8.94
CA ASP A 28 -17.48 31.96 -8.49
C ASP A 28 -16.69 32.99 -7.66
N ARG A 29 -15.80 32.49 -6.79
CA ARG A 29 -14.95 33.36 -5.94
C ARG A 29 -13.96 34.14 -6.78
N ILE A 30 -13.36 33.52 -7.80
CA ILE A 30 -12.44 34.20 -8.70
C ILE A 30 -13.20 35.20 -9.59
N ALA A 31 -14.35 34.82 -10.15
CA ALA A 31 -15.19 35.72 -10.94
C ALA A 31 -15.59 36.98 -10.15
N SER A 32 -16.05 36.81 -8.90
CA SER A 32 -16.37 37.94 -8.02
C SER A 32 -15.14 38.82 -7.68
N HIS A 33 -13.96 38.22 -7.56
CA HIS A 33 -12.71 38.95 -7.34
C HIS A 33 -12.29 39.74 -8.58
N LEU A 34 -12.43 39.18 -9.78
CA LEU A 34 -12.15 39.87 -11.03
C LEU A 34 -13.08 41.06 -11.23
N LEU A 35 -14.35 40.98 -10.79
CA LEU A 35 -15.30 42.10 -10.84
C LEU A 35 -14.89 43.27 -9.94
N SER A 36 -14.16 43.01 -8.85
CA SER A 36 -13.83 44.02 -7.85
C SER A 36 -12.38 44.49 -7.83
N CYS A 37 -11.44 43.68 -8.36
CA CYS A 37 -10.02 43.98 -8.36
C CYS A 37 -9.54 44.27 -9.78
N GLN A 38 -9.19 45.54 -10.04
CA GLN A 38 -8.66 45.97 -11.33
C GLN A 38 -7.32 45.28 -11.68
N ALA A 39 -6.39 45.18 -10.71
CA ALA A 39 -5.07 44.58 -10.95
C ALA A 39 -5.16 43.10 -11.40
N CYS A 40 -6.02 42.30 -10.77
CA CYS A 40 -6.21 40.90 -11.16
C CYS A 40 -6.91 40.78 -12.53
N ARG A 41 -7.79 41.73 -12.87
CA ARG A 41 -8.45 41.79 -14.18
C ARG A 41 -7.47 42.11 -15.30
N GLU A 42 -6.56 43.05 -15.06
CA GLU A 42 -5.50 43.41 -16.02
C GLU A 42 -4.58 42.21 -16.29
N GLN A 43 -4.15 41.51 -15.24
CA GLN A 43 -3.34 40.29 -15.39
C GLN A 43 -4.07 39.16 -16.12
N TYR A 44 -5.37 38.97 -15.85
CA TYR A 44 -6.16 38.00 -16.59
C TYR A 44 -6.25 38.37 -18.08
N ALA A 45 -6.44 39.66 -18.39
CA ALA A 45 -6.45 40.14 -19.77
C ALA A 45 -5.09 39.95 -20.47
N GLU A 46 -3.97 40.11 -19.77
CA GLU A 46 -2.64 39.80 -20.31
C GLU A 46 -2.50 38.31 -20.68
N ILE A 47 -2.95 37.41 -19.81
CA ILE A 47 -2.94 35.97 -20.10
C ILE A 47 -3.81 35.65 -21.34
N CYS A 48 -5.02 36.23 -21.41
CA CYS A 48 -5.88 36.05 -22.58
C CYS A 48 -5.25 36.58 -23.88
N ARG A 49 -4.53 37.72 -23.81
CA ARG A 49 -3.80 38.25 -24.98
C ARG A 49 -2.68 37.32 -25.42
N VAL A 50 -1.89 36.79 -24.48
CA VAL A 50 -0.86 35.79 -24.80
C VAL A 50 -1.50 34.59 -25.50
N TRP A 51 -2.59 34.06 -24.97
CA TRP A 51 -3.33 32.95 -25.58
C TRP A 51 -3.80 33.25 -27.01
N GLN A 52 -4.36 34.45 -27.23
CA GLN A 52 -4.76 34.89 -28.56
C GLN A 52 -3.57 35.02 -29.53
N THR A 53 -2.39 35.42 -29.05
CA THR A 53 -1.18 35.51 -29.88
C THR A 53 -0.57 34.16 -30.26
N LEU A 54 -0.81 33.11 -29.47
CA LEU A 54 -0.41 31.73 -29.83
C LEU A 54 -1.12 31.23 -31.10
N GLY A 55 -2.20 31.89 -31.51
CA GLY A 55 -2.90 31.62 -32.76
C GLY A 55 -3.82 30.41 -32.66
N GLU A 56 -4.68 30.29 -33.66
CA GLU A 56 -5.45 29.08 -33.86
C GLU A 56 -4.51 28.04 -34.46
N LEU A 57 -4.23 26.96 -33.71
CA LEU A 57 -3.49 25.84 -34.25
C LEU A 57 -4.21 25.37 -35.52
N GLU A 58 -3.46 25.13 -36.58
CA GLU A 58 -4.00 24.62 -37.83
C GLU A 58 -4.87 23.39 -37.54
N ASP A 59 -6.11 23.40 -38.03
CA ASP A 59 -7.08 22.34 -37.78
C ASP A 59 -6.48 21.01 -38.21
N ILE A 60 -6.07 20.21 -37.23
CA ILE A 60 -5.45 18.91 -37.45
C ILE A 60 -6.54 18.00 -37.99
N ARG A 61 -6.70 17.95 -39.32
CA ARG A 61 -7.61 17.00 -39.95
C ARG A 61 -7.06 15.59 -39.72
N PRO A 62 -7.73 14.76 -38.90
CA PRO A 62 -7.30 13.39 -38.74
C PRO A 62 -7.47 12.63 -40.06
N ASP A 63 -6.60 11.65 -40.29
CA ASP A 63 -6.71 10.75 -41.43
C ASP A 63 -8.12 10.10 -41.46
N PRO A 64 -8.75 9.89 -42.64
CA PRO A 64 -10.07 9.28 -42.73
C PRO A 64 -10.23 7.94 -41.99
N TRP A 65 -9.14 7.17 -41.83
CA TRP A 65 -9.14 5.90 -41.10
C TRP A 65 -8.97 6.05 -39.59
N PHE A 66 -8.61 7.24 -39.09
CA PHE A 66 -8.39 7.50 -37.67
C PHE A 66 -9.64 7.17 -36.84
N TYR A 67 -10.81 7.63 -37.27
CA TYR A 67 -12.07 7.38 -36.55
C TYR A 67 -12.45 5.89 -36.54
N LEU A 68 -12.09 5.13 -37.58
CA LEU A 68 -12.31 3.68 -37.62
C LEU A 68 -11.41 2.95 -36.60
N GLN A 69 -10.14 3.33 -36.53
CA GLN A 69 -9.19 2.78 -35.56
C GLN A 69 -9.56 3.18 -34.12
N LEU A 70 -9.96 4.43 -33.93
CA LEU A 70 -10.42 4.96 -32.65
C LEU A 70 -11.68 4.23 -32.18
N GLY A 71 -12.66 4.03 -33.06
CA GLY A 71 -13.87 3.27 -32.77
C GLY A 71 -13.59 1.84 -32.32
N ARG A 72 -12.59 1.18 -32.92
CA ARG A 72 -12.13 -0.16 -32.47
C ARG A 72 -11.50 -0.11 -31.08
N LYS A 73 -10.62 0.86 -30.80
CA LYS A 73 -9.96 1.01 -29.49
C LYS A 73 -10.91 1.47 -28.36
N ILE A 74 -11.95 2.23 -28.66
CA ILE A 74 -12.97 2.66 -27.68
C ILE A 74 -13.98 1.53 -27.40
N LYS A 75 -14.34 0.76 -28.43
CA LYS A 75 -15.26 -0.38 -28.29
C LYS A 75 -14.61 -1.61 -27.68
N GLU A 76 -13.29 -1.74 -27.72
CA GLU A 76 -12.61 -2.69 -26.85
C GLU A 76 -12.96 -2.29 -25.42
N PRO A 77 -13.75 -3.09 -24.69
CA PRO A 77 -13.93 -2.83 -23.27
C PRO A 77 -12.52 -2.88 -22.71
N ARG A 78 -11.99 -1.74 -22.24
CA ARG A 78 -10.75 -1.66 -21.44
C ARG A 78 -10.77 -2.90 -20.59
N VAL A 79 -9.86 -3.83 -20.89
CA VAL A 79 -9.90 -5.20 -20.40
C VAL A 79 -10.42 -5.16 -18.98
N LYS A 80 -11.71 -5.51 -18.83
CA LYS A 80 -12.18 -6.02 -17.55
C LYS A 80 -11.23 -7.18 -17.37
N GLY A 81 -10.28 -7.03 -16.44
CA GLY A 81 -9.24 -8.02 -16.20
C GLY A 81 -9.88 -9.39 -16.21
N LEU A 82 -9.13 -10.40 -16.66
CA LEU A 82 -9.55 -11.73 -17.13
C LEU A 82 -10.67 -12.45 -16.33
N LEU A 83 -11.08 -11.93 -15.18
CA LEU A 83 -12.19 -12.39 -14.38
C LEU A 83 -13.05 -11.23 -13.78
N PRO A 84 -13.92 -10.53 -14.54
CA PRO A 84 -14.88 -9.59 -13.95
C PRO A 84 -15.89 -10.27 -13.00
N ALA A 85 -16.09 -11.58 -13.18
CA ALA A 85 -16.85 -12.41 -12.25
C ALA A 85 -16.11 -12.60 -10.92
N PHE A 86 -14.78 -12.72 -10.94
CA PHE A 86 -13.96 -12.90 -9.74
C PHE A 86 -13.86 -11.58 -8.95
N GLU A 87 -13.75 -10.42 -9.60
CA GLU A 87 -13.79 -9.14 -8.87
C GLU A 87 -15.13 -8.89 -8.17
N ARG A 88 -16.27 -9.19 -8.80
CA ARG A 88 -17.59 -9.10 -8.15
C ARG A 88 -17.75 -10.12 -7.03
N LEU A 89 -17.29 -11.35 -7.25
CA LEU A 89 -17.28 -12.40 -6.25
C LEU A 89 -16.43 -11.98 -5.05
N PHE A 90 -15.20 -11.48 -5.26
CA PHE A 90 -14.30 -10.99 -4.21
C PHE A 90 -14.82 -9.74 -3.48
N GLN A 91 -15.52 -8.84 -4.17
CA GLN A 91 -16.21 -7.69 -3.56
C GLN A 91 -17.41 -8.12 -2.69
N LEU A 92 -18.12 -9.19 -3.05
CA LEU A 92 -19.19 -9.79 -2.24
C LEU A 92 -18.64 -10.64 -1.08
N LEU A 93 -17.47 -11.25 -1.28
CA LEU A 93 -16.75 -12.05 -0.30
C LEU A 93 -15.93 -11.21 0.69
N ARG A 94 -15.90 -9.87 0.59
CA ARG A 94 -15.24 -8.96 1.55
C ARG A 94 -15.89 -8.91 2.96
N ALA A 95 -16.78 -9.84 3.27
CA ALA A 95 -17.28 -10.15 4.60
C ALA A 95 -16.29 -11.10 5.33
N PRO A 96 -16.31 -11.21 6.68
CA PRO A 96 -15.38 -12.08 7.45
C PRO A 96 -15.45 -13.59 7.11
N VAL A 97 -16.33 -13.98 6.18
CA VAL A 97 -16.60 -15.34 5.74
C VAL A 97 -15.42 -15.96 4.99
N ILE A 98 -14.61 -15.18 4.24
CA ILE A 98 -13.41 -15.74 3.55
C ILE A 98 -12.43 -16.34 4.55
N VAL A 99 -12.13 -15.61 5.63
CA VAL A 99 -11.14 -16.05 6.62
C VAL A 99 -11.58 -17.37 7.25
N PHE A 100 -12.88 -17.50 7.53
CA PHE A 100 -13.46 -18.74 8.04
C PHE A 100 -13.36 -19.90 7.04
N VAL A 101 -13.70 -19.68 5.77
CA VAL A 101 -13.63 -20.73 4.74
C VAL A 101 -12.20 -21.16 4.47
N ILE A 102 -11.25 -20.22 4.37
CA ILE A 102 -9.82 -20.54 4.20
C ILE A 102 -9.30 -21.31 5.42
N LEU A 103 -9.69 -20.92 6.63
CA LEU A 103 -9.29 -21.60 7.86
C LEU A 103 -9.86 -23.02 7.92
N VAL A 104 -11.14 -23.21 7.57
CA VAL A 104 -11.77 -24.55 7.53
C VAL A 104 -11.13 -25.42 6.44
N ILE A 105 -10.90 -24.89 5.25
CA ILE A 105 -10.21 -25.61 4.17
C ILE A 105 -8.78 -25.95 4.59
N GLY A 106 -8.04 -25.02 5.20
CA GLY A 106 -6.68 -25.24 5.66
C GLY A 106 -6.60 -26.31 6.76
N ILE A 107 -7.51 -26.28 7.74
CA ILE A 107 -7.57 -27.28 8.81
C ILE A 107 -7.97 -28.65 8.26
N THR A 108 -8.95 -28.72 7.36
CA THR A 108 -9.41 -30.00 6.79
C THR A 108 -8.36 -30.62 5.88
N VAL A 109 -7.78 -29.83 4.97
CA VAL A 109 -6.74 -30.28 4.04
C VAL A 109 -5.45 -30.60 4.80
N GLY A 110 -5.03 -29.75 5.73
CA GLY A 110 -3.86 -29.99 6.58
C GLY A 110 -4.03 -31.19 7.49
N GLY A 111 -5.21 -31.39 8.08
CA GLY A 111 -5.52 -32.57 8.90
C GLY A 111 -5.59 -33.86 8.08
N TYR A 112 -6.15 -33.80 6.87
CA TYR A 112 -6.21 -34.95 5.97
C TYR A 112 -4.83 -35.33 5.44
N LEU A 113 -4.06 -34.36 4.94
CA LEU A 113 -2.67 -34.57 4.51
C LEU A 113 -1.78 -35.01 5.67
N GLY A 114 -1.92 -34.40 6.84
CA GLY A 114 -1.19 -34.81 8.05
C GLY A 114 -1.52 -36.23 8.46
N GLY A 115 -2.80 -36.63 8.43
CA GLY A 115 -3.21 -38.00 8.73
C GLY A 115 -2.74 -39.02 7.68
N VAL A 116 -2.70 -38.64 6.41
CA VAL A 116 -2.16 -39.49 5.33
C VAL A 116 -0.64 -39.61 5.42
N LEU A 117 0.07 -38.50 5.69
CA LEU A 117 1.52 -38.48 5.88
C LEU A 117 1.97 -39.10 7.21
N ALA A 118 1.12 -39.13 8.24
CA ALA A 118 1.39 -39.87 9.47
C ALA A 118 1.15 -41.37 9.32
N ARG A 119 0.30 -41.78 8.37
CA ARG A 119 0.05 -43.19 8.01
C ARG A 119 1.07 -43.74 7.03
N PHE A 120 1.64 -42.87 6.19
CA PHE A 120 2.80 -43.18 5.38
C PHE A 120 4.05 -42.94 6.24
N ASP A 121 4.69 -43.99 6.74
CA ASP A 121 5.99 -43.96 7.43
C ASP A 121 7.15 -43.47 6.50
N LEU A 122 7.00 -42.31 5.86
CA LEU A 122 7.95 -41.74 4.89
C LEU A 122 8.74 -40.55 5.44
N LEU A 123 8.47 -40.12 6.68
CA LEU A 123 9.38 -39.26 7.41
C LEU A 123 10.05 -40.10 8.50
N PRO A 124 11.37 -40.24 8.52
CA PRO A 124 12.10 -40.74 9.68
C PRO A 124 12.11 -39.69 10.80
N PHE A 125 11.06 -38.86 10.89
CA PHE A 125 10.87 -37.98 12.02
C PHE A 125 10.31 -38.86 13.12
N GLN A 126 11.21 -39.41 13.92
CA GLN A 126 10.87 -40.17 15.12
C GLN A 126 9.83 -39.39 15.91
N THR A 127 8.56 -39.81 15.81
CA THR A 127 7.59 -39.65 16.88
C THR A 127 7.88 -40.74 17.92
N ASN A 128 9.14 -40.79 18.36
CA ASN A 128 9.33 -41.11 19.76
C ASN A 128 8.57 -39.96 20.45
N PRO A 129 7.58 -40.22 21.31
CA PRO A 129 7.29 -39.28 22.36
C PRO A 129 8.57 -39.30 23.20
N ALA A 130 9.58 -38.55 22.75
CA ALA A 130 10.62 -38.08 23.61
C ALA A 130 9.80 -37.36 24.67
N SER A 131 9.59 -38.05 25.79
CA SER A 131 9.54 -37.44 27.10
C SER A 131 10.38 -36.18 26.95
N TYR A 132 9.72 -35.02 27.00
CA TYR A 132 10.39 -33.74 27.03
C TYR A 132 11.16 -33.76 28.35
N SER A 133 12.29 -34.44 28.33
CA SER A 133 13.08 -34.78 29.49
C SER A 133 13.83 -33.50 29.82
N GLN A 134 13.81 -33.14 31.10
CA GLN A 134 14.44 -31.91 31.59
C GLN A 134 15.87 -31.76 31.08
N GLU A 135 16.57 -32.87 30.85
CA GLU A 135 17.92 -32.90 30.25
C GLU A 135 18.01 -32.24 28.86
N ALA A 136 17.07 -32.48 27.93
CA ALA A 136 17.17 -31.90 26.58
C ALA A 136 16.93 -30.37 26.58
N LEU A 137 16.05 -29.91 27.46
CA LEU A 137 15.79 -28.48 27.67
C LEU A 137 17.02 -27.82 28.32
N LEU A 138 17.62 -28.47 29.32
CA LEU A 138 18.85 -28.01 29.98
C LEU A 138 20.04 -27.90 29.00
N ILE A 139 20.15 -28.81 28.03
CA ILE A 139 21.19 -28.76 26.99
C ILE A 139 21.01 -27.54 26.08
N SER A 140 19.77 -27.20 25.70
CA SER A 140 19.49 -26.02 24.87
C SER A 140 19.71 -24.69 25.60
N ILE A 141 19.50 -24.65 26.92
CA ILE A 141 19.76 -23.47 27.75
C ILE A 141 21.28 -23.27 27.95
N ARG A 142 22.06 -24.36 28.07
CA ARG A 142 23.53 -24.29 28.12
C ARG A 142 24.19 -23.76 26.85
N ALA A 143 23.48 -23.73 25.71
CA ALA A 143 23.99 -23.06 24.51
C ALA A 143 24.12 -21.53 24.68
N PHE A 144 23.46 -20.96 25.69
CA PHE A 144 23.54 -19.55 26.07
C PHE A 144 24.37 -19.32 27.34
N ASP A 145 25.14 -20.32 27.79
CA ASP A 145 26.08 -20.10 28.90
C ASP A 145 27.10 -19.03 28.47
N PRO A 146 27.26 -17.94 29.24
CA PRO A 146 28.08 -16.80 28.85
C PRO A 146 29.60 -17.08 28.92
N ALA A 147 30.00 -18.26 29.38
CA ALA A 147 31.40 -18.59 29.62
C ALA A 147 31.73 -20.01 29.12
N PRO A 148 32.34 -20.15 27.93
CA PRO A 148 32.93 -21.42 27.53
C PRO A 148 34.13 -21.80 28.43
N PRO A 149 34.46 -23.11 28.54
CA PRO A 149 35.50 -23.61 29.43
C PRO A 149 36.86 -22.97 29.15
N GLY A 150 37.50 -22.48 30.21
CA GLY A 150 38.82 -21.84 30.15
C GLY A 150 38.80 -20.31 29.96
N THR A 151 37.63 -19.68 29.97
CA THR A 151 37.51 -18.21 29.91
C THR A 151 37.55 -17.55 31.30
N PHE A 152 37.96 -16.28 31.35
CA PHE A 152 38.00 -15.49 32.59
C PHE A 152 36.62 -15.38 33.27
N ALA A 153 35.55 -15.31 32.46
CA ALA A 153 34.17 -15.27 32.95
C ALA A 153 33.81 -16.51 33.78
N GLU A 154 34.30 -17.69 33.40
CA GLU A 154 34.08 -18.92 34.18
C GLU A 154 34.82 -18.90 35.52
N GLY A 155 36.07 -18.40 35.52
CA GLY A 155 36.84 -18.21 36.74
C GLY A 155 36.14 -17.28 37.74
N TYR A 156 35.58 -16.17 37.25
CA TYR A 156 34.81 -15.24 38.07
C TYR A 156 33.54 -15.88 38.66
N LEU A 157 32.73 -16.56 37.83
CA LEU A 157 31.50 -17.23 38.29
C LEU A 157 31.78 -18.33 39.31
N ARG A 158 32.91 -19.04 39.18
CA ARG A 158 33.34 -20.06 40.15
C ARG A 158 33.73 -19.47 41.50
N MET A 159 34.39 -18.31 41.51
CA MET A 159 34.73 -17.61 42.76
C MET A 159 33.48 -17.05 43.47
N VAL A 160 32.52 -16.53 42.70
CA VAL A 160 31.26 -16.00 43.26
C VAL A 160 30.40 -17.12 43.86
N SER A 161 30.20 -18.23 43.13
CA SER A 161 29.41 -19.37 43.61
C SER A 161 30.03 -20.09 44.81
N TYR A 162 31.37 -20.14 44.91
CA TYR A 162 32.05 -20.68 46.08
C TYR A 162 31.71 -19.90 47.36
N LYS A 163 31.58 -18.57 47.26
CA LYS A 163 31.29 -17.69 48.40
C LYS A 163 29.85 -17.86 48.93
N GLU A 164 28.91 -18.26 48.07
CA GLU A 164 27.50 -18.43 48.44
C GLU A 164 27.26 -19.74 49.21
N ASN A 165 28.08 -20.76 48.97
CA ASN A 165 28.01 -22.05 49.67
C ASN A 165 28.62 -22.04 51.08
N GLU A 166 29.45 -21.06 51.44
CA GLU A 166 30.00 -20.90 52.79
C GLU A 166 29.13 -20.01 53.73
N SER A 167 28.01 -19.49 53.22
CA SER A 167 27.07 -18.65 54.00
C SER A 167 25.78 -19.39 54.38
N LYS A 168 25.83 -20.72 54.54
CA LYS A 168 24.71 -21.52 55.05
C LYS A 168 25.17 -22.58 56.05
#